data_AF-H6L0B1-F1
#
_entry.id   AF-H6L0B1-F1
#
_cell.length_a   1.000
_cell.length_b   1.000
_cell.length_c   1.000
_cell.angle_alpha   90.00
_cell.angle_beta   90.00
_cell.angle_gamma   90.00
#
_symmetry.space_group_name_H-M   'P 1'
#
loop_
_entity.id
_entity.type
_entity.pdbx_description
1 polymer ?
#
loop_
_entity_poly.entity_id
_entity_poly.type
_entity_poly.pdbx_seq_one_letter_code
_entity_poly.pdbx_strand_id
1 'polypeptide(L)'
;MRTIFLSLFLALSCGLSGQVQLSPQAEKDYKLGKDYFYKADYRAALNEFQEGKKQAEVENRDLFQLEIAHCHLRLKEYEKAEKAFKPLIKKGERLLPSAFQSLSSLYIDQKETKKLKRLTDKAVRLQGEQIAFLRNYFYLASLEKDQKAQQKYLEKICALPQATGSDFIQLAQLAQQENEVELAVMAASYGLVREPRSSYKEAALQILEQQLMGANWANYCEIAQKAAQAEQQPDFGLDFSPLQSAAPSSEQFELIVPLRAAQLLKDSSQALYAANPSQQLSELIGLSWLFLGQHPRAKYWEKTKLYQNVYQEFLEKVKLPQKRKLFSHLALVGREEGLHNLLSKKDLVEMMKAK
;
A
#
# COMPACT_ATOMS: atom_id res chain seq x y z
N MET A 1 28.45 -55.11 -3.76
CA MET A 1 27.08 -54.57 -3.58
C MET A 1 27.21 -53.06 -3.40
N ARG A 2 26.93 -52.26 -4.44
CA ARG A 2 25.68 -51.46 -4.61
C ARG A 2 25.61 -50.34 -3.55
N THR A 3 25.61 -49.04 -3.84
CA THR A 3 25.27 -48.30 -5.06
C THR A 3 25.76 -46.84 -4.92
N ILE A 4 26.20 -46.27 -6.04
CA ILE A 4 26.46 -44.84 -6.27
C ILE A 4 25.14 -44.08 -6.35
N PHE A 5 25.02 -42.92 -5.69
CA PHE A 5 24.17 -41.78 -6.11
C PHE A 5 24.74 -40.51 -5.46
N LEU A 6 25.63 -39.81 -6.15
CA LEU A 6 25.36 -38.60 -6.95
C LEU A 6 24.71 -37.44 -6.14
N SER A 7 25.60 -36.60 -5.63
CA SER A 7 25.62 -35.15 -5.88
C SER A 7 24.55 -34.60 -6.85
N LEU A 8 23.52 -33.91 -6.34
CA LEU A 8 22.72 -32.96 -7.13
C LEU A 8 21.73 -32.09 -6.31
N PHE A 9 22.14 -31.33 -5.30
CA PHE A 9 21.21 -30.42 -4.60
C PHE A 9 21.81 -29.09 -4.10
N LEU A 10 22.72 -28.50 -4.89
CA LEU A 10 23.20 -27.11 -4.69
C LEU A 10 23.17 -26.26 -5.99
N ALA A 11 22.34 -26.63 -6.97
CA ALA A 11 22.28 -25.95 -8.28
C ALA A 11 20.89 -25.44 -8.67
N LEU A 12 20.03 -25.05 -7.70
CA LEU A 12 18.69 -24.52 -7.99
C LEU A 12 18.31 -23.27 -7.19
N SER A 13 19.27 -22.53 -6.62
CA SER A 13 19.10 -21.09 -6.47
C SER A 13 19.46 -20.47 -7.82
N CYS A 14 18.47 -20.26 -8.68
CA CYS A 14 18.61 -19.55 -9.96
C CYS A 14 19.38 -18.25 -9.74
N GLY A 15 20.67 -18.29 -10.06
CA GLY A 15 21.49 -17.13 -10.32
C GLY A 15 20.99 -16.46 -11.59
N LEU A 16 20.32 -15.34 -11.43
CA LEU A 16 20.05 -14.39 -12.51
C LEU A 16 20.17 -12.93 -12.03
N SER A 17 20.88 -12.71 -10.92
CA SER A 17 21.66 -11.49 -10.76
C SER A 17 22.97 -11.69 -11.54
N GLY A 18 22.87 -11.78 -12.86
CA GLY A 18 24.05 -11.65 -13.71
C GLY A 18 24.68 -10.32 -13.36
N GLN A 19 25.81 -10.36 -12.64
CA GLN A 19 26.56 -9.16 -12.35
C GLN A 19 26.89 -8.54 -13.70
N VAL A 20 26.46 -7.30 -13.88
CA VAL A 20 26.72 -6.54 -15.10
C VAL A 20 28.23 -6.38 -15.20
N GLN A 21 28.88 -7.20 -16.03
CA GLN A 21 30.31 -7.06 -16.29
C GLN A 21 30.49 -6.01 -17.37
N LEU A 22 30.84 -4.80 -16.94
CA LEU A 22 31.23 -3.73 -17.84
C LEU A 22 32.73 -3.86 -18.12
N SER A 23 33.14 -3.50 -19.34
CA SER A 23 34.57 -3.29 -19.61
C SER A 23 35.11 -2.18 -18.69
N PRO A 24 36.40 -2.18 -18.31
CA PRO A 24 36.93 -1.18 -17.39
C PRO A 24 36.66 0.27 -17.81
N GLN A 25 36.70 0.55 -19.13
CA GLN A 25 36.38 1.86 -19.67
C GLN A 25 34.88 2.17 -19.59
N ALA A 26 34.01 1.24 -20.01
CA ALA A 26 32.57 1.43 -19.90
C ALA A 26 32.11 1.60 -18.44
N GLU A 27 32.73 0.88 -17.50
CA GLU A 27 32.47 1.03 -16.07
C GLU A 27 32.87 2.42 -15.55
N LYS A 28 34.05 2.91 -15.97
CA LYS A 28 34.52 4.25 -15.64
C LYS A 28 33.55 5.32 -16.16
N ASP A 29 33.17 5.24 -17.43
CA ASP A 29 32.26 6.20 -18.07
C ASP A 29 30.87 6.13 -17.43
N TYR A 30 30.40 4.93 -17.09
CA TYR A 30 29.13 4.74 -16.38
C TYR A 30 29.15 5.41 -15.00
N LYS A 31 30.19 5.18 -14.20
CA LYS A 31 30.33 5.80 -12.86
C LYS A 31 30.40 7.33 -12.97
N LEU A 32 31.23 7.84 -13.87
CA LEU A 32 31.36 9.28 -14.09
C LEU A 32 30.05 9.92 -14.58
N GLY A 33 29.32 9.24 -15.47
CA GLY A 33 28.00 9.65 -15.92
C GLY A 33 26.98 9.72 -14.77
N LYS A 34 26.97 8.72 -13.87
CA LYS A 34 26.11 8.75 -12.67
C LYS A 34 26.48 9.91 -11.74
N ASP A 35 27.77 10.18 -11.55
CA ASP A 35 28.24 11.30 -10.72
C ASP A 35 27.74 12.65 -11.27
N TYR A 36 27.87 12.87 -12.59
CA TYR A 36 27.31 14.07 -13.23
C TYR A 36 25.79 14.14 -13.11
N PHE A 37 25.09 13.00 -13.29
CA PHE A 37 23.64 12.94 -13.16
C PHE A 37 23.16 13.35 -11.76
N TYR A 38 23.82 12.87 -10.70
CA TYR A 38 23.49 13.24 -9.32
C TYR A 38 23.83 14.69 -8.99
N LYS A 39 24.84 15.27 -9.66
CA LYS A 39 25.13 16.72 -9.61
C LYS A 39 24.20 17.57 -10.48
N ALA A 40 23.19 16.96 -11.11
CA ALA A 40 22.27 17.59 -12.06
C ALA A 40 22.93 18.18 -13.32
N ASP A 41 24.17 17.79 -13.63
CA ASP A 41 24.82 18.09 -14.92
C ASP A 41 24.43 17.03 -15.95
N TYR A 42 23.18 17.08 -16.41
CA TYR A 42 22.62 16.06 -17.28
C TYR A 42 23.24 16.05 -18.68
N ARG A 43 23.88 17.14 -19.12
CA ARG A 43 24.57 17.19 -20.42
C ARG A 43 25.91 16.47 -20.34
N ALA A 44 26.70 16.72 -19.30
CA ALA A 44 27.92 15.96 -19.06
C ALA A 44 27.60 14.47 -18.86
N ALA A 45 26.60 14.15 -18.04
CA ALA A 45 26.15 12.77 -17.84
C ALA A 45 25.77 12.08 -19.15
N LEU A 46 25.00 12.77 -20.01
CA LEU A 46 24.60 12.25 -21.32
C LEU A 46 25.80 11.90 -22.20
N ASN A 47 26.83 12.76 -22.23
CA ASN A 47 28.04 12.52 -23.00
C ASN A 47 28.77 11.27 -22.49
N GLU A 48 29.00 11.17 -21.17
CA GLU A 48 29.67 10.01 -20.57
C GLU A 48 28.90 8.70 -20.84
N PHE A 49 27.57 8.70 -20.69
CA PHE A 49 26.78 7.51 -21.00
C PHE A 49 26.81 7.15 -22.49
N GLN A 50 26.89 8.11 -23.40
CA GLN A 50 27.04 7.85 -24.83
C GLN A 50 28.39 7.25 -25.16
N GLU A 51 29.48 7.74 -24.57
CA GLU A 51 30.81 7.15 -24.74
C GLU A 51 30.88 5.75 -24.14
N GLY A 52 30.43 5.58 -22.90
CA GLY A 52 30.37 4.27 -22.25
C GLY A 52 29.55 3.25 -23.04
N LYS A 53 28.43 3.67 -23.65
CA LYS A 53 27.63 2.80 -24.53
C LYS A 53 28.39 2.29 -25.76
N LYS A 54 29.28 3.09 -26.34
CA LYS A 54 30.11 2.67 -27.48
C LYS A 54 31.11 1.58 -27.07
N GLN A 55 31.65 1.69 -25.86
CA GLN A 55 32.63 0.76 -25.28
C GLN A 55 31.98 -0.46 -24.61
N ALA A 56 30.68 -0.40 -24.35
CA ALA A 56 29.93 -1.48 -23.72
C ALA A 56 29.66 -2.64 -24.67
N GLU A 57 29.76 -3.84 -24.12
CA GLU A 57 29.30 -5.06 -24.76
C GLU A 57 27.81 -4.98 -25.09
N VAL A 58 27.39 -5.70 -26.13
CA VAL A 58 26.03 -5.59 -26.70
C VAL A 58 24.95 -5.82 -25.63
N GLU A 59 25.16 -6.79 -24.75
CA GLU A 59 24.27 -7.15 -23.65
C GLU A 59 24.10 -6.06 -22.57
N ASN A 60 25.04 -5.11 -22.48
CA ASN A 60 25.03 -4.04 -21.49
C ASN A 60 24.71 -2.67 -22.07
N ARG A 61 24.54 -2.56 -23.40
CA ARG A 61 24.14 -1.30 -24.05
C ARG A 61 22.74 -0.84 -23.65
N ASP A 62 21.89 -1.75 -23.20
CA ASP A 62 20.55 -1.48 -22.69
C ASP A 62 20.59 -0.60 -21.42
N LEU A 63 21.57 -0.84 -20.55
CA LEU A 63 21.79 -0.10 -19.31
C LEU A 63 22.13 1.36 -19.59
N PHE A 64 23.11 1.61 -20.46
CA PHE A 64 23.46 2.97 -20.88
C PHE A 64 22.28 3.65 -21.59
N GLN A 65 21.55 2.90 -22.42
CA GLN A 65 20.38 3.42 -23.12
C GLN A 65 19.28 3.90 -22.15
N LEU A 66 19.10 3.20 -21.02
CA LEU A 66 18.17 3.61 -19.96
C LEU A 66 18.61 4.93 -19.32
N GLU A 67 19.88 5.05 -18.94
CA GLU A 67 20.41 6.26 -18.29
C GLU A 67 20.42 7.47 -19.25
N ILE A 68 20.71 7.26 -20.53
CA ILE A 68 20.56 8.27 -21.59
C ILE A 68 19.10 8.77 -21.66
N ALA A 69 18.13 7.85 -21.59
CA ALA A 69 16.72 8.22 -21.61
C ALA A 69 16.33 9.06 -20.38
N HIS A 70 16.86 8.72 -19.19
CA HIS A 70 16.67 9.53 -17.98
C HIS A 70 17.33 10.91 -18.08
N CYS A 71 18.52 11.03 -18.68
CA CYS A 71 19.14 12.33 -18.94
C CYS A 71 18.26 13.21 -19.82
N HIS A 72 17.75 12.67 -20.93
CA HIS A 72 16.80 13.40 -21.80
C HIS A 72 15.53 13.81 -21.05
N LEU A 73 14.99 12.93 -20.19
CA LEU A 73 13.82 13.25 -19.36
C LEU A 73 14.10 14.43 -18.42
N ARG A 74 15.25 14.43 -17.75
CA ARG A 74 15.68 15.52 -16.85
C ARG A 74 15.95 16.84 -17.57
N LEU A 75 16.45 16.76 -18.81
CA LEU A 75 16.60 17.91 -19.71
C LEU A 75 15.27 18.39 -20.33
N LYS A 76 14.14 17.74 -20.00
CA LYS A 76 12.81 17.99 -20.59
C LYS A 76 12.75 17.76 -22.11
N GLU A 77 13.68 16.96 -22.65
CA GLU A 77 13.72 16.56 -24.06
C GLU A 77 12.85 15.31 -24.28
N TYR A 78 11.54 15.46 -24.08
CA TYR A 78 10.62 14.33 -23.95
C TYR A 78 10.58 13.40 -25.16
N GLU A 79 10.66 13.92 -26.38
CA GLU A 79 10.68 13.08 -27.60
C GLU A 79 11.94 12.21 -27.68
N LYS A 80 13.09 12.75 -27.28
CA LYS A 80 14.36 11.99 -27.22
C LYS A 80 14.29 10.95 -26.13
N ALA A 81 13.73 11.28 -24.97
CA ALA A 81 13.50 10.32 -23.89
C ALA A 81 12.57 9.18 -24.33
N GLU A 82 11.43 9.48 -24.98
CA GLU A 82 10.50 8.49 -25.52
C GLU A 82 11.21 7.56 -26.53
N LYS A 83 11.97 8.13 -27.48
CA LYS A 83 12.76 7.37 -28.46
C LYS A 83 13.81 6.48 -27.79
N ALA A 84 14.37 6.92 -26.67
CA ALA A 84 15.38 6.19 -25.94
C ALA A 84 14.82 5.05 -25.06
N PHE A 85 13.62 5.22 -24.46
CA PHE A 85 12.98 4.16 -23.67
C PHE A 85 12.32 3.07 -24.52
N LYS A 86 11.69 3.43 -25.65
CA LYS A 86 10.91 2.50 -26.48
C LYS A 86 11.63 1.18 -26.84
N PRO A 87 12.93 1.19 -27.21
CA PRO A 87 13.68 -0.02 -27.52
C PRO A 87 13.85 -0.99 -26.35
N LEU A 88 13.68 -0.53 -25.10
CA LEU A 88 13.81 -1.31 -23.87
C LEU A 88 12.51 -2.04 -23.48
N ILE A 89 11.45 -1.88 -24.27
CA ILE A 89 10.15 -2.54 -24.07
C ILE A 89 10.08 -3.77 -24.99
N LYS A 90 10.79 -4.84 -24.62
CA LYS A 90 10.80 -6.13 -25.33
C LYS A 90 10.73 -7.31 -24.35
N LYS A 91 10.39 -8.49 -24.90
CA LYS A 91 10.18 -9.72 -24.11
C LYS A 91 11.50 -10.18 -23.47
N GLY A 92 11.46 -10.55 -22.19
CA GLY A 92 12.61 -11.08 -21.46
C GLY A 92 13.69 -10.05 -21.08
N GLU A 93 13.51 -8.77 -21.44
CA GLU A 93 14.49 -7.74 -21.08
C GLU A 93 14.37 -7.34 -19.61
N ARG A 94 15.50 -7.38 -18.91
CA ARG A 94 15.64 -7.04 -17.48
C ARG A 94 15.24 -5.59 -17.16
N LEU A 95 15.39 -4.67 -18.13
CA LEU A 95 15.13 -3.24 -17.94
C LEU A 95 13.70 -2.84 -18.32
N LEU A 96 12.86 -3.77 -18.80
CA LEU A 96 11.49 -3.46 -19.19
C LEU A 96 10.70 -2.80 -18.04
N PRO A 97 10.72 -3.29 -16.78
CA PRO A 97 9.97 -2.64 -15.70
C PRO A 97 10.36 -1.17 -15.50
N SER A 98 11.67 -0.87 -15.45
CA SER A 98 12.18 0.50 -15.26
C SER A 98 11.85 1.43 -16.44
N ALA A 99 12.02 0.94 -17.67
CA ALA A 99 11.69 1.69 -18.88
C ALA A 99 10.17 1.91 -18.99
N PHE A 100 9.37 0.90 -18.66
CA PHE A 100 7.91 0.98 -18.65
C PHE A 100 7.42 2.03 -17.66
N GLN A 101 7.92 2.01 -16.42
CA GLN A 101 7.53 2.96 -15.38
C GLN A 101 7.86 4.40 -15.80
N SER A 102 9.07 4.61 -16.32
CA SER A 102 9.53 5.93 -16.76
C SER A 102 8.71 6.46 -17.93
N LEU A 103 8.47 5.61 -18.94
CA LEU A 103 7.69 5.99 -20.13
C LEU A 103 6.20 6.16 -19.82
N SER A 104 5.65 5.37 -18.90
CA SER A 104 4.27 5.53 -18.43
C SER A 104 4.09 6.86 -17.71
N SER A 105 5.01 7.20 -16.81
CA SER A 105 4.99 8.49 -16.09
C SER A 105 5.07 9.65 -17.07
N LEU A 106 5.95 9.57 -18.07
CA LEU A 106 6.04 10.57 -19.13
C LEU A 106 4.69 10.76 -19.87
N TYR A 107 4.02 9.67 -20.26
CA TYR A 107 2.73 9.78 -20.95
C TYR A 107 1.61 10.27 -20.03
N ILE A 108 1.65 9.95 -18.74
CA ILE A 108 0.70 10.48 -17.75
C ILE A 108 0.88 12.01 -17.63
N ASP A 109 2.11 12.48 -17.46
CA ASP A 109 2.44 13.91 -17.34
C ASP A 109 2.04 14.70 -18.58
N GLN A 110 2.23 14.11 -19.77
CA GLN A 110 1.83 14.70 -21.05
C GLN A 110 0.35 14.52 -21.39
N LYS A 111 -0.42 13.81 -20.54
CA LYS A 111 -1.82 13.43 -20.78
C LYS A 111 -2.04 12.65 -22.08
N GLU A 112 -1.03 11.90 -22.52
CA GLU A 112 -1.00 11.09 -23.75
C GLU A 112 -1.65 9.72 -23.53
N THR A 113 -2.94 9.70 -23.17
CA THR A 113 -3.68 8.50 -22.74
C THR A 113 -3.66 7.37 -23.78
N LYS A 114 -3.76 7.71 -25.07
CA LYS A 114 -3.69 6.74 -26.18
C LYS A 114 -2.33 6.04 -26.24
N LYS A 115 -1.24 6.78 -26.02
CA LYS A 115 0.12 6.19 -25.99
C LYS A 115 0.30 5.31 -24.74
N LEU A 116 -0.19 5.76 -23.58
CA LEU A 116 -0.18 5.00 -22.34
C LEU A 116 -0.92 3.65 -22.46
N LYS A 117 -2.11 3.64 -23.07
CA LYS A 117 -2.88 2.42 -23.33
C LYS A 117 -2.11 1.44 -24.20
N ARG A 118 -1.60 1.91 -25.35
CA ARG A 118 -0.79 1.07 -26.27
C ARG A 118 0.47 0.51 -25.60
N LEU A 119 1.14 1.31 -24.77
CA LEU A 119 2.31 0.88 -24.00
C LEU A 119 1.93 -0.22 -23.00
N THR A 120 0.85 -0.02 -22.25
CA THR A 120 0.34 -0.98 -21.25
C THR A 120 -0.08 -2.29 -21.91
N ASP A 121 -0.86 -2.23 -23.00
CA ASP A 121 -1.25 -3.42 -23.77
C ASP A 121 -0.05 -4.18 -24.35
N LYS A 122 1.00 -3.47 -24.77
CA LYS A 122 2.25 -4.09 -25.23
C LYS A 122 2.96 -4.78 -24.07
N ALA A 123 3.11 -4.13 -22.91
CA ALA A 123 3.81 -4.69 -21.76
C ALA A 123 3.11 -5.95 -21.21
N VAL A 124 1.78 -5.93 -21.11
CA VAL A 124 0.97 -7.09 -20.69
C VAL A 124 1.13 -8.26 -21.64
N ARG A 125 1.17 -8.02 -22.96
CA ARG A 125 1.45 -9.09 -23.94
C ARG A 125 2.84 -9.70 -23.81
N LEU A 126 3.83 -8.92 -23.35
CA LEU A 126 5.22 -9.36 -23.25
C LEU A 126 5.52 -10.11 -21.95
N GLN A 127 4.94 -9.70 -20.82
CA GLN A 127 5.28 -10.22 -19.49
C GLN A 127 4.07 -10.65 -18.64
N GLY A 128 2.86 -10.65 -19.21
CA GLY A 128 1.63 -10.91 -18.46
C GLY A 128 1.20 -9.70 -17.63
N GLU A 129 0.14 -9.88 -16.84
CA GLU A 129 -0.33 -8.85 -15.91
C GLU A 129 0.66 -8.71 -14.75
N GLN A 130 1.21 -7.50 -14.58
CA GLN A 130 2.01 -7.11 -13.43
C GLN A 130 1.38 -5.91 -12.74
N ILE A 131 1.68 -5.71 -11.45
CA ILE A 131 1.06 -4.64 -10.65
C ILE A 131 1.22 -3.25 -11.28
N ALA A 132 2.39 -2.94 -11.85
CA ALA A 132 2.64 -1.67 -12.52
C ALA A 132 1.74 -1.47 -13.76
N PHE A 133 1.44 -2.54 -14.50
CA PHE A 133 0.58 -2.49 -15.68
C PHE A 133 -0.89 -2.35 -15.29
N LEU A 134 -1.30 -3.08 -14.25
CA LEU A 134 -2.65 -2.99 -13.70
C LEU A 134 -2.95 -1.59 -13.14
N ARG A 135 -1.98 -0.95 -12.47
CA ARG A 135 -2.11 0.45 -12.01
C ARG A 135 -2.33 1.43 -13.16
N ASN A 136 -1.68 1.23 -14.31
CA ASN A 136 -1.97 2.03 -15.51
C ASN A 136 -3.39 1.80 -16.04
N TYR A 137 -3.88 0.56 -16.05
CA TYR A 137 -5.27 0.29 -16.45
C TYR A 137 -6.28 0.91 -15.48
N PHE A 138 -6.02 0.83 -14.18
CA PHE A 138 -6.82 1.52 -13.16
C PHE A 138 -6.85 3.04 -13.40
N TYR A 139 -5.69 3.65 -13.68
CA TYR A 139 -5.61 5.07 -14.03
C TYR A 139 -6.41 5.41 -15.29
N LEU A 140 -6.30 4.61 -16.36
CA LEU A 140 -7.07 4.81 -17.59
C LEU A 140 -8.58 4.70 -17.35
N ALA A 141 -9.03 3.70 -16.59
CA ALA A 141 -10.43 3.55 -16.18
C ALA A 141 -10.92 4.72 -15.32
N SER A 142 -10.04 5.31 -14.52
CA SER A 142 -10.32 6.52 -13.73
C SER A 142 -10.58 7.73 -14.62
N LEU A 143 -9.80 7.91 -15.69
CA LEU A 143 -10.02 8.98 -16.66
C LEU A 143 -11.34 8.81 -17.44
N GLU A 144 -11.70 7.56 -17.76
CA GLU A 144 -12.94 7.21 -18.45
C GLU A 144 -14.16 7.22 -17.51
N LYS A 145 -13.95 7.40 -16.20
CA LYS A 145 -14.98 7.28 -15.15
C LYS A 145 -15.73 5.94 -15.17
N ASP A 146 -15.08 4.88 -15.65
CA ASP A 146 -15.62 3.52 -15.67
C ASP A 146 -15.37 2.86 -14.30
N GLN A 147 -16.34 3.01 -13.39
CA GLN A 147 -16.25 2.47 -12.02
C GLN A 147 -16.07 0.95 -12.00
N LYS A 148 -16.78 0.21 -12.86
CA LYS A 148 -16.65 -1.25 -12.93
C LYS A 148 -15.26 -1.68 -13.35
N ALA A 149 -14.67 -0.98 -14.33
CA ALA A 149 -13.29 -1.24 -14.72
C ALA A 149 -12.30 -0.87 -13.60
N GLN A 150 -12.52 0.26 -12.90
CA GLN A 150 -11.69 0.66 -11.76
C GLN A 150 -11.69 -0.41 -10.67
N GLN A 151 -12.87 -0.84 -10.20
CA GLN A 151 -13.01 -1.89 -9.18
C GLN A 151 -12.32 -3.18 -9.64
N LYS A 152 -12.62 -3.65 -10.87
CA LYS A 152 -11.99 -4.85 -11.45
C LYS A 152 -10.46 -4.80 -11.42
N TYR A 153 -9.86 -3.70 -11.85
CA TYR A 153 -8.39 -3.59 -11.88
C TYR A 153 -7.81 -3.45 -10.47
N LEU A 154 -8.50 -2.75 -9.57
CA LEU A 154 -8.02 -2.55 -8.22
C LEU A 154 -8.11 -3.81 -7.36
N GLU A 155 -9.14 -4.63 -7.54
CA GLU A 155 -9.20 -5.97 -6.96
C GLU A 155 -8.04 -6.85 -7.43
N LYS A 156 -7.73 -6.81 -8.74
CA LYS A 156 -6.57 -7.53 -9.28
C LYS A 156 -5.26 -7.02 -8.68
N ILE A 157 -5.10 -5.71 -8.51
CA ILE A 157 -3.93 -5.11 -7.85
C ILE A 157 -3.83 -5.62 -6.41
N CYS A 158 -4.91 -5.52 -5.64
CA CYS A 158 -4.95 -5.92 -4.23
C CYS A 158 -4.71 -7.42 -4.02
N ALA A 159 -5.00 -8.26 -5.02
CA ALA A 159 -4.71 -9.69 -5.00
C ALA A 159 -3.22 -10.03 -5.23
N LEU A 160 -2.38 -9.06 -5.61
CA LEU A 160 -0.94 -9.28 -5.82
C LEU A 160 -0.13 -9.00 -4.54
N PRO A 161 0.97 -9.76 -4.28
CA PRO A 161 1.79 -9.57 -3.09
C PRO A 161 2.38 -8.15 -2.94
N GLN A 162 2.65 -7.49 -4.07
CA GLN A 162 3.25 -6.15 -4.14
C GLN A 162 2.24 -5.01 -3.87
N ALA A 163 0.97 -5.35 -3.60
CA ALA A 163 -0.04 -4.36 -3.24
C ALA A 163 0.35 -3.59 -1.97
N THR A 164 0.21 -2.27 -2.06
CA THR A 164 0.48 -1.29 -1.01
C THR A 164 -0.79 -1.01 -0.23
N GLY A 165 -0.67 -0.47 0.98
CA GLY A 165 -1.83 -0.02 1.76
C GLY A 165 -2.65 1.03 1.00
N SER A 166 -2.00 1.89 0.21
CA SER A 166 -2.68 2.85 -0.67
C SER A 166 -3.59 2.22 -1.73
N ASP A 167 -3.26 1.03 -2.26
CA ASP A 167 -4.13 0.34 -3.23
C ASP A 167 -5.42 -0.15 -2.55
N PHE A 168 -5.30 -0.70 -1.33
CA PHE A 168 -6.45 -1.13 -0.53
C PHE A 168 -7.33 0.04 -0.10
N ILE A 169 -6.75 1.18 0.27
CA ILE A 169 -7.56 2.34 0.66
C ILE A 169 -8.34 2.91 -0.52
N GLN A 170 -7.76 2.91 -1.73
CA GLN A 170 -8.51 3.28 -2.94
C GLN A 170 -9.66 2.28 -3.22
N LEU A 171 -9.45 0.99 -2.94
CA LEU A 171 -10.50 -0.02 -3.07
C LEU A 171 -11.63 0.24 -2.08
N ALA A 172 -11.27 0.65 -0.87
CA ALA A 172 -12.24 1.02 0.15
C ALA A 172 -13.09 2.22 -0.27
N GLN A 173 -12.48 3.23 -0.91
CA GLN A 173 -13.20 4.40 -1.42
C GLN A 173 -14.18 4.03 -2.54
N LEU A 174 -13.79 3.17 -3.47
CA LEU A 174 -14.69 2.68 -4.52
C LEU A 174 -15.84 1.85 -3.94
N ALA A 175 -15.52 0.89 -3.07
CA ALA A 175 -16.52 0.09 -2.38
C ALA A 175 -17.51 0.96 -1.59
N GLN A 176 -17.05 2.03 -0.93
CA GLN A 176 -17.91 2.98 -0.25
C GLN A 176 -18.87 3.70 -1.22
N GLN A 177 -18.40 4.13 -2.39
CA GLN A 177 -19.24 4.77 -3.41
C GLN A 177 -20.32 3.83 -3.95
N GLU A 178 -20.02 2.53 -4.02
CA GLU A 178 -20.94 1.49 -4.46
C GLU A 178 -21.81 0.91 -3.33
N ASN A 179 -21.69 1.47 -2.11
CA ASN A 179 -22.37 1.01 -0.90
C ASN A 179 -22.06 -0.46 -0.55
N GLU A 180 -20.86 -0.93 -0.90
CA GLU A 180 -20.29 -2.21 -0.49
C GLU A 180 -19.59 -2.07 0.87
N VAL A 181 -20.40 -1.88 1.92
CA VAL A 181 -19.94 -1.55 3.28
C VAL A 181 -18.85 -2.48 3.79
N GLU A 182 -19.02 -3.79 3.62
CA GLU A 182 -18.08 -4.79 4.13
C GLU A 182 -16.73 -4.72 3.41
N LEU A 183 -16.72 -4.57 2.08
CA LEU A 183 -15.48 -4.42 1.33
C LEU A 183 -14.79 -3.11 1.70
N ALA A 184 -15.54 -2.03 1.88
CA ALA A 184 -15.01 -0.74 2.30
C ALA A 184 -14.29 -0.84 3.66
N VAL A 185 -14.96 -1.43 4.66
CA VAL A 185 -14.38 -1.62 6.00
C VAL A 185 -13.16 -2.54 5.96
N MET A 186 -13.24 -3.64 5.23
CA MET A 186 -12.16 -4.63 5.11
C MET A 186 -10.91 -4.04 4.42
N ALA A 187 -11.10 -3.36 3.29
CA ALA A 187 -9.99 -2.79 2.55
C ALA A 187 -9.37 -1.57 3.28
N ALA A 188 -10.18 -0.72 3.92
CA ALA A 188 -9.66 0.42 4.69
C ALA A 188 -8.83 -0.03 5.89
N SER A 189 -9.35 -0.98 6.68
CA SER A 189 -8.64 -1.52 7.85
C SER A 189 -7.36 -2.25 7.47
N TYR A 190 -7.39 -3.09 6.43
CA TYR A 190 -6.19 -3.79 5.95
C TYR A 190 -5.17 -2.84 5.33
N GLY A 191 -5.62 -1.81 4.59
CA GLY A 191 -4.75 -0.78 4.04
C GLY A 191 -3.98 -0.02 5.12
N LEU A 192 -4.67 0.35 6.22
CA LEU A 192 -4.06 0.98 7.40
C LEU A 192 -3.05 0.07 8.12
N VAL A 193 -3.32 -1.23 8.18
CA VAL A 193 -2.38 -2.21 8.74
C VAL A 193 -1.11 -2.30 7.88
N ARG A 194 -1.27 -2.37 6.56
CA ARG A 194 -0.16 -2.49 5.59
C ARG A 194 0.72 -1.24 5.61
N GLU A 195 0.12 -0.06 5.58
CA GLU A 195 0.83 1.22 5.52
C GLU A 195 0.21 2.25 6.48
N PRO A 196 0.54 2.17 7.77
CA PRO A 196 -0.07 3.01 8.80
C PRO A 196 0.29 4.50 8.70
N ARG A 197 1.35 4.80 7.95
CA ARG A 197 1.83 6.16 7.66
C ARG A 197 1.50 6.60 6.23
N SER A 198 0.57 5.91 5.57
CA SER A 198 0.10 6.28 4.23
C SER A 198 -0.49 7.70 4.23
N SER A 199 -0.26 8.44 3.14
CA SER A 199 -0.95 9.73 2.90
C SER A 199 -2.47 9.56 2.82
N TYR A 200 -2.95 8.34 2.58
CA TYR A 200 -4.37 7.99 2.52
C TYR A 200 -4.96 7.58 3.88
N LYS A 201 -4.18 7.63 4.96
CA LYS A 201 -4.64 7.26 6.32
C LYS A 201 -5.93 7.96 6.71
N GLU A 202 -6.03 9.27 6.48
CA GLU A 202 -7.20 10.06 6.85
C GLU A 202 -8.47 9.64 6.08
N ALA A 203 -8.33 9.27 4.81
CA ALA A 203 -9.44 8.75 4.03
C ALA A 203 -9.91 7.39 4.56
N ALA A 204 -8.98 6.50 4.89
CA ALA A 204 -9.31 5.20 5.48
C ALA A 204 -10.02 5.33 6.83
N LEU A 205 -9.53 6.22 7.70
CA LEU A 205 -10.17 6.53 8.98
C LEU A 205 -11.59 7.05 8.80
N GLN A 206 -11.78 7.99 7.87
CA GLN A 206 -13.11 8.53 7.58
C GLN A 206 -14.07 7.45 7.10
N ILE A 207 -13.61 6.53 6.24
CA ILE A 207 -14.42 5.37 5.81
C ILE A 207 -14.80 4.52 7.02
N LEU A 208 -13.84 4.10 7.84
CA LEU A 208 -14.09 3.25 9.00
C LEU A 208 -15.04 3.91 9.99
N GLU A 209 -14.81 5.17 10.32
CA GLU A 209 -15.66 5.95 11.20
C GLU A 209 -17.10 6.04 10.66
N GLN A 210 -17.27 6.41 9.38
CA GLN A 210 -18.59 6.53 8.77
C GLN A 210 -19.34 5.19 8.72
N GLN A 211 -18.65 4.10 8.37
CA GLN A 211 -19.28 2.79 8.23
C GLN A 211 -19.58 2.11 9.56
N LEU A 212 -18.75 2.33 10.59
CA LEU A 212 -18.93 1.69 11.90
C LEU A 212 -19.80 2.51 12.85
N MET A 213 -19.76 3.84 12.76
CA MET A 213 -20.47 4.75 13.67
C MET A 213 -21.73 5.39 13.04
N GLY A 214 -21.94 5.21 11.73
CA GLY A 214 -23.13 5.64 11.01
C GLY A 214 -23.15 7.11 10.58
N ALA A 215 -24.25 7.52 9.93
CA ALA A 215 -24.38 8.83 9.26
C ALA A 215 -24.33 10.03 10.22
N ASN A 216 -24.78 9.85 11.47
CA ASN A 216 -24.77 10.92 12.49
C ASN A 216 -23.37 11.19 13.05
N TRP A 217 -22.37 10.39 12.68
CA TRP A 217 -21.01 10.52 13.18
C TRP A 217 -20.39 11.89 12.89
N ALA A 218 -20.59 12.41 11.68
CA ALA A 218 -20.08 13.75 11.33
C ALA A 218 -20.64 14.84 12.26
N ASN A 219 -21.92 14.72 12.64
CA ASN A 219 -22.55 15.62 13.60
C ASN A 219 -21.95 15.46 15.00
N TYR A 220 -21.70 14.22 15.46
CA TYR A 220 -21.04 13.98 16.74
C TYR A 220 -19.61 14.54 16.79
N CYS A 221 -18.84 14.41 15.71
CA CYS A 221 -17.54 15.07 15.59
C CYS A 221 -17.64 16.59 15.73
N GLU A 222 -18.60 17.21 15.06
CA GLU A 222 -18.78 18.66 15.09
C GLU A 222 -19.19 19.15 16.49
N ILE A 223 -20.09 18.42 17.16
CA ILE A 223 -20.46 18.65 18.56
C ILE A 223 -19.24 18.56 19.47
N ALA A 224 -18.45 17.48 19.33
CA ALA A 224 -17.23 17.27 20.12
C ALA A 224 -16.21 18.40 19.92
N GLN A 225 -16.01 18.83 18.67
CA GLN A 225 -15.09 19.91 18.35
C GLN A 225 -15.53 21.26 18.94
N LYS A 226 -16.83 21.60 18.81
CA LYS A 226 -17.38 22.83 19.39
C LYS A 226 -17.28 22.83 20.91
N ALA A 227 -17.57 21.70 21.54
CA ALA A 227 -17.47 21.56 22.99
C ALA A 227 -16.02 21.68 23.48
N ALA A 228 -15.06 21.04 22.79
CA ALA A 228 -13.64 21.16 23.10
C ALA A 228 -13.13 22.61 22.99
N GLN A 229 -13.53 23.34 21.94
CA GLN A 229 -13.20 24.77 21.76
C GLN A 229 -13.81 25.66 22.86
N ALA A 230 -14.93 25.25 23.43
CA ALA A 230 -15.61 25.95 24.51
C ALA A 230 -15.19 25.50 25.92
N GLU A 231 -14.23 24.57 26.04
CA GLU A 231 -13.86 23.89 27.30
C GLU A 231 -15.07 23.25 28.02
N GLN A 232 -16.03 22.74 27.24
CA GLN A 232 -17.28 22.14 27.72
C GLN A 232 -17.37 20.64 27.40
N GLN A 233 -18.25 19.95 28.13
CA GLN A 233 -18.60 18.57 27.79
C GLN A 233 -19.44 18.53 26.51
N PRO A 234 -19.13 17.64 25.56
CA PRO A 234 -19.98 17.48 24.38
C PRO A 234 -21.32 16.85 24.74
N ASP A 235 -22.40 17.57 24.42
CA ASP A 235 -23.76 17.04 24.48
C ASP A 235 -24.13 16.46 23.11
N PHE A 236 -24.06 15.14 22.99
CA PHE A 236 -24.40 14.43 21.76
C PHE A 236 -25.91 14.31 21.51
N GLY A 237 -26.77 14.80 22.43
CA GLY A 237 -28.22 14.61 22.35
C GLY A 237 -28.64 13.14 22.40
N LEU A 238 -27.74 12.28 22.89
CA LEU A 238 -27.99 10.85 23.10
C LEU A 238 -28.61 10.69 24.49
N ASP A 239 -29.89 10.33 24.52
CA ASP A 239 -30.57 9.98 25.76
C ASP A 239 -30.04 8.61 26.24
N PHE A 240 -28.98 8.65 27.05
CA PHE A 240 -28.51 7.50 27.81
C PHE A 240 -29.27 7.36 29.13
N SER A 241 -30.59 7.56 29.12
CA SER A 241 -31.45 7.14 30.23
C SER A 241 -30.96 5.77 30.70
N PRO A 242 -30.51 5.65 31.97
CA PRO A 242 -29.87 4.43 32.42
C PRO A 242 -30.85 3.31 32.17
N LEU A 243 -30.44 2.30 31.38
CA LEU A 243 -31.15 1.02 31.30
C LEU A 243 -31.24 0.51 32.73
N GLN A 244 -32.35 0.81 33.38
CA GLN A 244 -32.64 0.36 34.72
C GLN A 244 -32.64 -1.17 34.67
N SER A 245 -31.92 -1.77 35.62
CA SER A 245 -31.92 -3.19 35.96
C SER A 245 -30.97 -4.14 35.20
N ALA A 246 -29.70 -3.76 35.06
CA ALA A 246 -28.57 -4.62 35.43
C ALA A 246 -27.31 -3.78 35.37
N ALA A 247 -26.47 -3.81 36.41
CA ALA A 247 -25.14 -3.23 36.32
C ALA A 247 -24.41 -3.91 35.15
N PRO A 248 -24.10 -3.21 34.05
CA PRO A 248 -23.21 -3.76 33.04
C PRO A 248 -21.88 -4.00 33.73
N SER A 249 -21.27 -5.17 33.55
CA SER A 249 -19.88 -5.34 33.98
C SER A 249 -19.04 -4.23 33.32
N SER A 250 -18.02 -3.72 33.99
CA SER A 250 -17.12 -2.66 33.47
C SER A 250 -16.46 -3.00 32.13
N GLU A 251 -16.66 -4.20 31.60
CA GLU A 251 -16.24 -4.67 30.28
C GLU A 251 -17.25 -4.35 29.16
N GLN A 252 -18.49 -3.94 29.47
CA GLN A 252 -19.56 -3.89 28.47
C GLN A 252 -19.71 -2.55 27.73
N PHE A 253 -19.16 -1.45 28.24
CA PHE A 253 -19.15 -0.16 27.54
C PHE A 253 -17.90 0.65 27.88
N GLU A 254 -16.77 0.32 27.26
CA GLU A 254 -15.75 1.33 26.98
C GLU A 254 -16.32 2.22 25.88
N LEU A 255 -16.68 3.47 26.20
CA LEU A 255 -17.12 4.43 25.21
C LEU A 255 -15.95 4.67 24.23
N ILE A 256 -16.05 4.14 23.02
CA ILE A 256 -15.01 4.31 22.02
C ILE A 256 -15.19 5.71 21.45
N VAL A 257 -14.41 6.65 21.97
CA VAL A 257 -14.28 7.98 21.37
C VAL A 257 -13.37 7.83 20.14
N PRO A 258 -13.85 8.13 18.93
CA PRO A 258 -13.09 7.91 17.71
C PRO A 258 -11.83 8.75 17.65
N LEU A 259 -10.88 8.31 16.81
CA LEU A 259 -9.53 8.84 16.74
C LEU A 259 -9.52 10.38 16.55
N ARG A 260 -10.37 10.92 15.67
CA ARG A 260 -10.44 12.37 15.43
C ARG A 260 -10.99 13.13 16.63
N ALA A 261 -12.08 12.65 17.23
CA ALA A 261 -12.64 13.27 18.43
C ALA A 261 -11.65 13.19 19.61
N ALA A 262 -10.96 12.07 19.78
CA ALA A 262 -10.00 11.90 20.86
C ALA A 262 -8.69 12.69 20.64
N GLN A 263 -8.29 12.95 19.38
CA GLN A 263 -7.22 13.91 19.07
C GLN A 263 -7.61 15.35 19.46
N LEU A 264 -8.86 15.75 19.21
CA LEU A 264 -9.38 17.07 19.59
C LEU A 264 -9.52 17.23 21.10
N LEU A 265 -9.80 16.14 21.83
CA LEU A 265 -10.03 16.15 23.27
C LEU A 265 -8.78 15.89 24.11
N LYS A 266 -7.60 15.77 23.48
CA LYS A 266 -6.31 15.45 24.13
C LYS A 266 -5.90 16.46 25.22
N ASP A 267 -6.40 17.70 25.14
CA ASP A 267 -6.11 18.78 26.09
C ASP A 267 -7.18 18.91 27.20
N SER A 268 -8.22 18.08 27.18
CA SER A 268 -9.28 18.08 28.20
C SER A 268 -9.09 16.95 29.21
N SER A 269 -9.30 17.23 30.50
CA SER A 269 -9.18 16.27 31.61
C SER A 269 -10.25 15.15 31.60
N GLN A 270 -11.08 15.08 30.56
CA GLN A 270 -12.24 14.18 30.44
C GLN A 270 -11.99 13.00 29.50
N ALA A 271 -10.71 12.71 29.29
CA ALA A 271 -10.20 11.68 28.42
C ALA A 271 -10.42 10.24 28.93
N LEU A 272 -11.61 9.67 28.73
CA LEU A 272 -11.78 8.21 28.74
C LEU A 272 -11.24 7.64 27.41
N TYR A 273 -9.91 7.58 27.27
CA TYR A 273 -9.24 7.28 26.00
C TYR A 273 -8.25 6.12 26.09
N ALA A 274 -8.17 5.38 24.99
CA ALA A 274 -6.91 4.80 24.55
C ALA A 274 -5.83 5.89 24.61
N ALA A 275 -4.78 5.67 25.40
CA ALA A 275 -3.79 6.65 25.85
C ALA A 275 -2.99 7.35 24.72
N ASN A 276 -3.13 6.90 23.47
CA ASN A 276 -2.52 7.53 22.30
C ASN A 276 -3.24 7.17 20.99
N PRO A 277 -3.00 7.93 19.89
CA PRO A 277 -3.59 7.67 18.57
C PRO A 277 -3.35 6.25 18.03
N SER A 278 -2.25 5.61 18.38
CA SER A 278 -1.98 4.23 17.93
C SER A 278 -2.88 3.21 18.63
N GLN A 279 -3.20 3.41 19.90
CA GLN A 279 -4.18 2.56 20.60
C GLN A 279 -5.59 2.76 20.05
N GLN A 280 -6.00 3.99 19.77
CA GLN A 280 -7.31 4.31 19.21
C GLN A 280 -7.52 3.70 17.82
N LEU A 281 -6.54 3.81 16.94
CA LEU A 281 -6.59 3.20 15.62
C LEU A 281 -6.53 1.67 15.70
N SER A 282 -5.89 1.12 16.73
CA SER A 282 -5.97 -0.29 17.05
C SER A 282 -7.38 -0.75 17.46
N GLU A 283 -8.06 0.01 18.30
CA GLU A 283 -9.47 -0.28 18.65
C GLU A 283 -10.36 -0.22 17.42
N LEU A 284 -10.22 0.81 16.58
CA LEU A 284 -11.03 0.98 15.36
C LEU A 284 -10.83 -0.19 14.39
N ILE A 285 -9.59 -0.63 14.19
CA ILE A 285 -9.28 -1.81 13.39
C ILE A 285 -9.90 -3.06 14.06
N GLY A 286 -9.78 -3.22 15.38
CA GLY A 286 -10.39 -4.30 16.14
C GLY A 286 -11.90 -4.40 15.96
N LEU A 287 -12.62 -3.28 16.05
CA LEU A 287 -14.06 -3.18 15.80
C LEU A 287 -14.42 -3.52 14.37
N SER A 288 -13.63 -3.03 13.41
CA SER A 288 -13.82 -3.33 11.99
C SER A 288 -13.88 -4.85 11.76
N TRP A 289 -12.97 -5.59 12.39
CA TRP A 289 -12.93 -7.05 12.28
C TRP A 289 -14.05 -7.76 13.05
N LEU A 290 -14.48 -7.21 14.19
CA LEU A 290 -15.63 -7.72 14.92
C LEU A 290 -16.91 -7.58 14.08
N PHE A 291 -17.12 -6.39 13.50
CA PHE A 291 -18.22 -6.08 12.59
C PHE A 291 -18.25 -7.05 11.41
N LEU A 292 -17.11 -7.24 10.74
CA LEU A 292 -16.99 -8.15 9.60
C LEU A 292 -17.30 -9.61 9.98
N GLY A 293 -16.92 -10.06 11.18
CA GLY A 293 -17.20 -11.42 11.65
C GLY A 293 -18.67 -11.68 12.00
N GLN A 294 -19.43 -10.64 12.34
CA GLN A 294 -20.86 -10.74 12.70
C GLN A 294 -21.79 -10.48 11.51
N HIS A 295 -21.28 -9.90 10.42
CA HIS A 295 -22.11 -9.48 9.30
C HIS A 295 -22.73 -10.69 8.55
N PRO A 296 -24.05 -10.68 8.23
CA PRO A 296 -24.72 -11.80 7.56
C PRO A 296 -24.09 -12.22 6.23
N ARG A 297 -23.46 -11.28 5.52
CA ARG A 297 -22.80 -11.50 4.23
C ARG A 297 -21.32 -11.90 4.35
N ALA A 298 -20.77 -12.07 5.54
CA ALA A 298 -19.37 -12.50 5.71
C ALA A 298 -19.06 -13.79 4.92
N LYS A 299 -20.01 -14.75 4.91
CA LYS A 299 -19.91 -16.01 4.16
C LYS A 299 -19.89 -15.84 2.63
N TYR A 300 -20.37 -14.73 2.11
CA TYR A 300 -20.29 -14.42 0.68
C TYR A 300 -18.85 -14.06 0.31
N TRP A 301 -18.20 -13.23 1.13
CA TRP A 301 -16.83 -12.77 0.91
C TRP A 301 -15.81 -13.90 0.99
N GLU A 302 -16.05 -14.92 1.82
CA GLU A 302 -15.23 -16.14 1.90
C GLU A 302 -15.02 -16.84 0.55
N LYS A 303 -15.88 -16.58 -0.44
CA LYS A 303 -15.78 -17.15 -1.79
C LYS A 303 -15.01 -16.27 -2.78
N THR A 304 -14.71 -15.03 -2.42
CA THR A 304 -13.97 -14.12 -3.30
C THR A 304 -12.48 -14.46 -3.25
N LYS A 305 -11.81 -14.37 -4.41
CA LYS A 305 -10.36 -14.58 -4.50
C LYS A 305 -9.60 -13.60 -3.61
N LEU A 306 -10.09 -12.36 -3.49
CA LEU A 306 -9.46 -11.34 -2.66
C LEU A 306 -9.47 -11.75 -1.18
N TYR A 307 -10.61 -12.27 -0.68
CA TYR A 307 -10.67 -12.80 0.67
C TYR A 307 -9.76 -14.00 0.87
N GLN A 308 -9.87 -15.02 0.01
CA GLN A 308 -9.11 -16.27 0.17
C GLN A 308 -7.60 -16.05 0.10
N ASN A 309 -7.15 -15.20 -0.83
CA ASN A 309 -5.73 -15.05 -1.12
C ASN A 309 -5.05 -13.97 -0.26
N VAL A 310 -5.81 -13.00 0.27
CA VAL A 310 -5.22 -11.83 0.96
C VAL A 310 -5.70 -11.75 2.40
N TYR A 311 -7.02 -11.72 2.60
CA TYR A 311 -7.57 -11.43 3.92
C TYR A 311 -7.61 -12.67 4.81
N GLN A 312 -7.79 -13.88 4.28
CA GLN A 312 -7.93 -15.09 5.08
C GLN A 312 -6.67 -15.37 5.90
N GLU A 313 -5.49 -15.36 5.29
CA GLU A 313 -4.22 -15.58 5.99
C GLU A 313 -4.03 -14.56 7.12
N PHE A 314 -4.38 -13.30 6.85
CA PHE A 314 -4.35 -12.23 7.82
C PHE A 314 -5.34 -12.48 8.98
N LEU A 315 -6.60 -12.77 8.66
CA LEU A 315 -7.66 -13.01 9.63
C LEU A 315 -7.37 -14.22 10.52
N GLU A 316 -6.82 -15.29 9.96
CA GLU A 316 -6.39 -16.48 10.70
C GLU A 316 -5.29 -16.16 11.72
N LYS A 317 -4.32 -15.33 11.35
CA LYS A 317 -3.25 -14.88 12.25
C LYS A 317 -3.76 -13.97 13.37
N VAL A 318 -4.87 -13.25 13.12
CA VAL A 318 -5.48 -12.24 14.00
C VAL A 318 -6.67 -12.81 14.79
N LYS A 319 -6.91 -14.13 14.79
CA LYS A 319 -8.06 -14.78 15.47
C LYS A 319 -8.17 -14.55 16.98
N LEU A 320 -7.07 -14.29 17.70
CA LEU A 320 -7.12 -14.07 19.15
C LEU A 320 -7.37 -12.58 19.47
N PRO A 321 -8.41 -12.21 20.26
CA PRO A 321 -8.75 -10.82 20.59
C PRO A 321 -7.57 -9.98 21.11
N GLN A 322 -6.73 -10.57 21.98
CA GLN A 322 -5.52 -9.95 22.53
C GLN A 322 -4.44 -9.68 21.46
N LYS A 323 -4.36 -10.54 20.43
CA LYS A 323 -3.48 -10.33 19.28
C LYS A 323 -3.98 -9.22 18.36
N ARG A 324 -5.30 -8.95 18.30
CA ARG A 324 -5.88 -7.87 17.48
C ARG A 324 -5.47 -6.49 17.96
N LYS A 325 -5.62 -6.24 19.27
CA LYS A 325 -5.19 -4.96 19.88
C LYS A 325 -3.67 -4.77 19.81
N LEU A 326 -2.90 -5.82 20.10
CA LEU A 326 -1.43 -5.72 20.09
C LEU A 326 -0.84 -5.58 18.69
N PHE A 327 -1.34 -6.35 17.72
CA PHE A 327 -0.88 -6.28 16.33
C PHE A 327 -1.19 -4.92 15.71
N SER A 328 -2.40 -4.41 15.94
CA SER A 328 -2.76 -3.08 15.46
C SER A 328 -1.91 -2.02 16.16
N HIS A 329 -1.70 -2.09 17.48
CA HIS A 329 -0.80 -1.15 18.16
C HIS A 329 0.65 -1.18 17.62
N LEU A 330 1.23 -2.38 17.41
CA LEU A 330 2.61 -2.53 16.96
C LEU A 330 2.82 -2.14 15.49
N ALA A 331 1.87 -2.46 14.61
CA ALA A 331 1.87 -1.99 13.23
C ALA A 331 1.86 -0.46 13.19
N LEU A 332 1.00 0.18 13.99
CA LEU A 332 0.77 1.62 13.95
C LEU A 332 1.89 2.46 14.56
N VAL A 333 2.63 1.94 15.54
CA VAL A 333 3.80 2.61 16.12
C VAL A 333 5.03 2.47 15.20
N GLY A 334 4.99 1.59 14.20
CA GLY A 334 6.06 1.42 13.21
C GLY A 334 7.33 0.79 13.77
N ARG A 335 7.20 -0.08 14.79
CA ARG A 335 8.31 -0.92 15.24
C ARG A 335 8.45 -2.12 14.29
N GLU A 336 9.70 -2.53 14.01
CA GLU A 336 9.98 -3.72 13.17
C GLU A 336 9.28 -4.98 13.68
N GLU A 337 9.06 -5.06 15.00
CA GLU A 337 8.28 -6.11 15.68
C GLU A 337 6.85 -6.22 15.15
N GLY A 338 6.21 -5.11 14.75
CA GLY A 338 4.86 -5.11 14.15
C GLY A 338 4.83 -5.34 12.63
N LEU A 339 5.95 -5.06 11.94
CA LEU A 339 6.09 -5.19 10.49
C LEU A 339 6.55 -6.60 10.05
N HIS A 340 7.36 -7.27 10.88
CA HIS A 340 8.00 -8.54 10.50
C HIS A 340 7.78 -9.71 11.46
N ASN A 341 7.29 -9.53 12.69
CA ASN A 341 7.18 -10.62 13.66
C ASN A 341 5.80 -10.77 14.31
N LEU A 342 5.16 -11.89 14.01
CA LEU A 342 4.16 -12.51 14.85
C LEU A 342 4.81 -12.82 16.21
N LEU A 343 4.51 -12.03 17.25
CA LEU A 343 4.91 -12.37 18.61
C LEU A 343 4.47 -13.81 18.92
N SER A 344 5.42 -14.65 19.33
CA SER A 344 5.10 -15.99 19.80
C SER A 344 4.22 -15.87 21.06
N LYS A 345 3.49 -16.94 21.39
CA LYS A 345 2.69 -16.97 22.64
C LYS A 345 3.58 -16.65 23.87
N LYS A 346 4.87 -16.98 23.80
CA LYS A 346 5.85 -16.70 24.85
C LYS A 346 6.20 -15.21 24.92
N ASP A 347 6.46 -14.55 23.80
CA ASP A 347 6.81 -13.12 23.76
C ASP A 347 5.65 -12.24 24.27
N LEU A 348 4.42 -12.63 23.93
CA LEU A 348 3.19 -12.02 24.46
C LEU A 348 3.10 -12.13 26.00
N VAL A 349 3.44 -13.30 26.56
CA VAL A 349 3.41 -13.54 28.01
C VAL A 349 4.53 -12.79 28.73
N GLU A 350 5.73 -12.73 28.15
CA GLU A 350 6.85 -11.97 28.73
C GLU A 350 6.60 -10.46 28.71
N MET A 351 6.01 -9.92 27.63
CA MET A 351 5.63 -8.49 27.58
C MET A 351 4.50 -8.14 28.56
N MET A 352 3.53 -9.03 28.78
CA MET A 352 2.48 -8.80 29.79
C MET A 352 2.98 -8.90 31.23
N LYS A 353 4.10 -9.60 31.46
CA LYS A 353 4.78 -9.67 32.77
C LYS A 353 5.69 -8.48 33.06
N ALA A 354 6.06 -7.69 32.04
CA ALA A 354 6.93 -6.53 32.17
C ALA A 354 6.19 -5.23 32.57
N LYS A 355 4.99 -5.34 33.15
CA LYS A 355 4.23 -4.22 33.72
C LYS A 355 4.44 -4.11 35.21
#